data_AF-A0A813GZF0-F1
#
_entry.id   AF-A0A813GZF0-F1
#
_cell.length_a   1.000
_cell.length_b   1.000
_cell.length_c   1.000
_cell.angle_alpha   90.00
_cell.angle_beta   90.00
_cell.angle_gamma   90.00
#
_symmetry.space_group_name_H-M   'P 1'
#
loop_
_entity.id
_entity.type
_entity.pdbx_description
1 polymer ?
#
loop_
_entity_poly.entity_id
_entity_poly.type
_entity_poly.pdbx_seq_one_letter_code
_entity_poly.pdbx_strand_id
1 'polypeptide(L)'
;MLANLTRPWILLTGDSNWRKVFKLLTEQLANETQAVRYAHETMPKSTWDARWFDDDAVFDTKSGRHFRVSLRFMWNSTKRLELWNSDGNSIVWTNQILLCGHKDPRLAALFSCVQHRHPDFSDEIWSSGPHALVFAHGLWSLPHNRSCEETGPLLKSLITRAGGQAPKIVRWASNFLISAHPVITNRDIEHDRACQRSQAQTLKLPFMDLGTYVRARVDVGNGDFHMKEHAARRVIKALLKDIAPECFG
;
A
#
# COMPACT_ATOMS: atom_id res chain seq x y z
N MET A 1 -4.16 -14.78 13.69
CA MET A 1 -5.21 -14.73 12.67
C MET A 1 -4.65 -14.70 11.26
N LEU A 2 -3.53 -14.02 10.95
CA LEU A 2 -2.71 -14.35 9.76
C LEU A 2 -1.73 -15.52 10.01
N ALA A 3 -1.23 -15.66 11.24
CA ALA A 3 -0.28 -16.71 11.63
C ALA A 3 -0.78 -18.15 11.39
N ASN A 4 -2.10 -18.35 11.36
CA ASN A 4 -2.72 -19.67 11.19
C ASN A 4 -3.10 -19.98 9.73
N LEU A 5 -2.88 -19.03 8.81
CA LEU A 5 -3.22 -19.23 7.41
C LEU A 5 -2.05 -19.91 6.68
N THR A 6 -2.37 -20.87 5.83
CA THR A 6 -1.39 -21.52 4.95
C THR A 6 -0.89 -20.58 3.86
N ARG A 7 -1.75 -19.64 3.43
CA ARG A 7 -1.49 -18.69 2.33
C ARG A 7 -1.85 -17.24 2.69
N PRO A 8 -1.23 -16.63 3.71
CA PRO A 8 -1.60 -15.27 4.07
C PRO A 8 -1.14 -14.27 3.00
N TRP A 9 -1.96 -13.25 2.77
CA TRP A 9 -1.67 -12.17 1.81
C TRP A 9 -1.95 -10.82 2.45
N ILE A 10 -0.92 -9.98 2.54
CA ILE A 10 -1.02 -8.58 2.93
C ILE A 10 -0.92 -7.70 1.68
N LEU A 11 -1.89 -6.81 1.51
CA LEU A 11 -1.88 -5.79 0.48
C LEU A 11 -1.65 -4.41 1.11
N LEU A 12 -0.50 -3.81 0.80
CA LEU A 12 -0.17 -2.43 1.12
C LEU A 12 -0.45 -1.53 -0.08
N THR A 13 -1.01 -0.36 0.15
CA THR A 13 -1.14 0.68 -0.88
C THR A 13 -0.58 1.99 -0.38
N GLY A 14 0.02 2.77 -1.27
CA GLY A 14 0.51 4.09 -0.94
C GLY A 14 1.60 4.59 -1.85
N ASP A 15 2.24 5.67 -1.44
CA ASP A 15 3.32 6.33 -2.17
C ASP A 15 4.71 5.77 -1.81
N SER A 16 5.76 6.56 -2.04
CA SER A 16 7.15 6.20 -1.75
C SER A 16 7.40 5.87 -0.28
N ASN A 17 6.60 6.39 0.65
CA ASN A 17 6.70 6.04 2.07
C ASN A 17 6.25 4.60 2.33
N TRP A 18 5.14 4.18 1.70
CA TRP A 18 4.66 2.80 1.80
C TRP A 18 5.54 1.82 1.03
N ARG A 19 6.23 2.25 -0.04
CA ARG A 19 7.30 1.46 -0.65
C ARG A 19 8.44 1.16 0.33
N LYS A 20 8.83 2.14 1.15
CA LYS A 20 9.83 1.93 2.21
C LYS A 20 9.34 0.95 3.27
N VAL A 21 8.08 1.06 3.70
CA VAL A 21 7.44 0.11 4.63
C VAL A 21 7.43 -1.30 4.03
N PHE A 22 7.02 -1.44 2.77
CA PHE A 22 7.04 -2.72 2.04
C PHE A 22 8.44 -3.32 2.04
N LYS A 23 9.45 -2.57 1.57
CA LYS A 23 10.84 -3.06 1.47
C LYS A 23 11.37 -3.57 2.81
N LEU A 24 11.20 -2.79 3.88
CA LEU A 24 11.70 -3.17 5.20
C LEU A 24 10.94 -4.37 5.79
N LEU A 25 9.62 -4.45 5.54
CA LEU A 25 8.82 -5.61 5.95
C LEU A 25 9.28 -6.87 5.20
N THR A 26 9.47 -6.79 3.88
CA THR A 26 9.90 -7.93 3.08
C THR A 26 11.32 -8.37 3.42
N GLU A 27 12.23 -7.44 3.69
CA GLU A 27 13.57 -7.74 4.20
C GLU A 27 13.52 -8.44 5.57
N GLN A 28 12.69 -7.97 6.49
CA GLN A 28 12.51 -8.59 7.80
C GLN A 28 12.00 -10.03 7.67
N LEU A 29 11.08 -10.28 6.74
CA LEU A 29 10.51 -11.61 6.50
C LEU A 29 11.47 -12.54 5.74
N ALA A 30 12.24 -12.00 4.79
CA ALA A 30 13.17 -12.78 3.98
C ALA A 30 14.18 -13.53 4.86
N ASN A 31 14.66 -12.88 5.93
CA ASN A 31 15.59 -13.47 6.90
C ASN A 31 15.06 -14.74 7.59
N GLU A 32 13.74 -14.93 7.62
CA GLU A 32 13.06 -16.04 8.30
C GLU A 32 12.55 -17.11 7.31
N THR A 33 12.87 -16.99 6.01
CA THR A 33 12.27 -17.79 4.94
C THR A 33 13.33 -18.56 4.15
N GLN A 34 12.90 -19.60 3.42
CA GLN A 34 13.80 -20.43 2.64
C GLN A 34 14.03 -19.85 1.24
N ALA A 35 12.98 -19.27 0.65
CA ALA A 35 13.04 -18.63 -0.64
C ALA A 35 12.13 -17.40 -0.66
N VAL A 36 12.58 -16.38 -1.39
CA VAL A 36 11.80 -15.18 -1.68
C VAL A 36 11.89 -14.88 -3.17
N ARG A 37 10.77 -14.50 -3.76
CA ARG A 37 10.66 -14.09 -5.16
C ARG A 37 10.05 -12.70 -5.21
N TYR A 38 10.70 -11.78 -5.91
CA TYR A 38 10.22 -10.41 -6.07
C TYR A 38 9.77 -10.13 -7.49
N ALA A 39 8.62 -9.46 -7.63
CA ALA A 39 8.11 -9.09 -8.93
C ALA A 39 9.06 -8.14 -9.69
N HIS A 40 9.67 -7.18 -9.00
CA HIS A 40 10.57 -6.23 -9.66
C HIS A 40 11.81 -6.87 -10.30
N GLU A 41 12.20 -8.08 -9.87
CA GLU A 41 13.32 -8.82 -10.47
C GLU A 41 12.98 -9.41 -11.85
N THR A 42 11.69 -9.68 -12.10
CA THR A 42 11.20 -10.22 -13.38
C THR A 42 10.84 -9.14 -14.39
N MET A 43 10.94 -7.87 -14.01
CA MET A 43 10.51 -6.74 -14.84
C MET A 43 11.59 -6.29 -15.83
N PRO A 44 11.21 -5.84 -17.05
CA PRO A 44 12.16 -5.27 -18.00
C PRO A 44 12.81 -3.99 -17.44
N LYS A 45 14.11 -4.07 -17.11
CA LYS A 45 14.86 -2.97 -16.46
C LYS A 45 15.14 -1.76 -17.36
N SER A 46 14.96 -1.88 -18.68
CA SER A 46 15.53 -0.96 -19.67
C SER A 46 14.60 0.15 -20.19
N THR A 47 13.32 0.20 -19.78
CA THR A 47 12.35 1.13 -20.42
C THR A 47 11.43 1.90 -19.49
N TRP A 48 11.46 1.65 -18.18
CA TRP A 48 10.48 2.20 -17.24
C TRP A 48 11.14 2.56 -15.90
N ASP A 49 10.68 3.65 -15.28
CA ASP A 49 11.18 4.10 -13.97
C ASP A 49 10.57 3.26 -12.83
N ALA A 50 11.38 2.35 -12.29
CA ALA A 50 10.96 1.38 -11.28
C ALA A 50 10.41 1.98 -9.97
N ARG A 51 10.62 3.28 -9.74
CA ARG A 51 10.10 3.98 -8.55
C ARG A 51 8.57 3.98 -8.50
N TRP A 52 7.90 3.77 -9.64
CA TRP A 52 6.44 3.84 -9.78
C TRP A 52 5.75 2.48 -9.90
N PHE A 53 6.50 1.37 -9.87
CA PHE A 53 5.92 0.05 -10.10
C PHE A 53 5.15 -0.45 -8.89
N ASP A 54 4.05 -1.12 -9.13
CA ASP A 54 3.55 -2.08 -8.16
C ASP A 54 4.63 -3.14 -7.91
N ASP A 55 4.64 -3.73 -6.71
CA ASP A 55 5.63 -4.76 -6.37
C ASP A 55 4.96 -5.86 -5.56
N ASP A 56 5.50 -7.06 -5.65
CA ASP A 56 5.06 -8.23 -4.89
C ASP A 56 6.28 -9.00 -4.41
N ALA A 57 6.16 -9.56 -3.21
CA ALA A 57 7.11 -10.50 -2.65
C ALA A 57 6.35 -11.76 -2.22
N VAL A 58 6.75 -12.91 -2.75
CA VAL A 58 6.23 -14.21 -2.34
C VAL A 58 7.32 -14.96 -1.59
N PHE A 59 6.99 -15.43 -0.40
CA PHE A 59 7.89 -16.11 0.51
C PHE A 59 7.45 -17.56 0.69
N ASP A 60 8.41 -18.46 0.55
CA ASP A 60 8.22 -19.88 0.82
C ASP A 60 8.92 -20.23 2.13
N THR A 61 8.13 -20.67 3.11
CA THR A 61 8.65 -21.07 4.42
C THR A 61 9.03 -22.55 4.43
N LYS A 62 9.95 -22.94 5.31
CA LYS A 62 10.35 -24.35 5.49
C LYS A 62 9.19 -25.27 5.89
N SER A 63 8.13 -24.72 6.48
CA SER A 63 6.93 -25.48 6.84
C SER A 63 5.92 -25.64 5.70
N GLY A 64 6.26 -25.20 4.48
CA GLY A 64 5.38 -25.29 3.30
C GLY A 64 4.29 -24.22 3.25
N ARG A 65 4.34 -23.20 4.11
CA ARG A 65 3.46 -22.02 4.01
C ARG A 65 3.99 -21.06 2.94
N HIS A 66 3.07 -20.49 2.18
CA HIS A 66 3.35 -19.46 1.17
C HIS A 66 2.81 -18.12 1.66
N PHE A 67 3.63 -17.09 1.69
CA PHE A 67 3.21 -15.77 2.15
C PHE A 67 3.36 -14.74 1.04
N ARG A 68 2.38 -13.87 0.85
CA ARG A 68 2.46 -12.78 -0.13
C ARG A 68 2.37 -11.43 0.57
N VAL A 69 3.30 -10.54 0.24
CA VAL A 69 3.19 -9.12 0.51
C VAL A 69 3.10 -8.41 -0.83
N SER A 70 2.12 -7.55 -0.98
CA SER A 70 1.92 -6.75 -2.17
C SER A 70 2.02 -5.28 -1.83
N LEU A 71 2.61 -4.51 -2.74
CA LEU A 71 2.56 -3.06 -2.79
C LEU A 71 1.83 -2.63 -4.06
N ARG A 72 0.84 -1.76 -3.92
CA ARG A 72 0.21 -1.06 -5.03
C ARG A 72 0.50 0.42 -4.92
N PHE A 73 1.26 0.94 -5.87
CA PHE A 73 1.72 2.32 -5.83
C PHE A 73 0.58 3.28 -6.18
N MET A 74 0.33 4.26 -5.31
CA MET A 74 -0.77 5.21 -5.42
C MET A 74 -0.29 6.54 -6.00
N TRP A 75 -0.22 6.60 -7.33
CA TRP A 75 0.05 7.84 -8.08
C TRP A 75 -1.22 8.70 -8.25
N ASN A 76 -2.40 8.07 -8.28
CA ASN A 76 -3.71 8.70 -8.21
C ASN A 76 -4.67 7.70 -7.56
N SER A 77 -5.01 7.94 -6.29
CA SER A 77 -5.83 7.02 -5.50
C SER A 77 -7.26 6.89 -5.99
N THR A 78 -7.89 7.99 -6.42
CA THR A 78 -9.26 7.99 -6.97
C THR A 78 -9.31 7.08 -8.20
N LYS A 79 -8.46 7.35 -9.20
CA LYS A 79 -8.40 6.55 -10.43
C LYS A 79 -8.04 5.09 -10.18
N ARG A 80 -7.17 4.80 -9.19
CA ARG A 80 -6.82 3.42 -8.83
C ARG A 80 -8.01 2.69 -8.19
N LEU A 81 -8.73 3.33 -7.29
CA LEU A 81 -9.92 2.76 -6.66
C LEU A 81 -11.08 2.61 -7.68
N GLU A 82 -11.25 3.57 -8.58
CA GLU A 82 -12.22 3.47 -9.68
C GLU A 82 -11.91 2.26 -10.57
N LEU A 83 -10.64 2.06 -10.94
CA LEU A 83 -10.23 0.89 -11.71
C LEU A 83 -10.57 -0.41 -10.97
N TRP A 84 -10.25 -0.50 -9.67
CA TRP A 84 -10.60 -1.67 -8.84
C TRP A 84 -12.10 -1.88 -8.66
N ASN A 85 -12.90 -0.81 -8.76
CA ASN A 85 -14.35 -0.88 -8.75
C ASN A 85 -14.94 -1.15 -10.16
N SER A 86 -14.29 -0.78 -11.25
CA SER A 86 -14.89 -0.82 -12.59
C SER A 86 -15.09 -2.23 -13.15
N ASP A 87 -14.42 -3.24 -12.58
CA ASP A 87 -14.48 -4.61 -13.09
C ASP A 87 -15.82 -5.27 -12.68
N GLY A 88 -16.69 -5.47 -13.67
CA GLY A 88 -18.14 -5.58 -13.50
C GLY A 88 -18.66 -6.84 -12.81
N ASN A 89 -17.83 -7.87 -12.61
CA ASN A 89 -18.27 -9.16 -12.03
C ASN A 89 -17.25 -9.85 -11.10
N SER A 90 -16.05 -9.29 -10.94
CA SER A 90 -15.06 -9.81 -10.00
C SER A 90 -14.27 -8.65 -9.43
N ILE A 91 -14.20 -8.52 -8.10
CA ILE A 91 -13.21 -7.62 -7.52
C ILE A 91 -11.86 -8.28 -7.69
N VAL A 92 -11.19 -7.85 -8.76
CA VAL A 92 -9.80 -8.21 -8.96
C VAL A 92 -9.01 -7.33 -8.02
N TRP A 93 -8.76 -7.85 -6.81
CA TRP A 93 -7.57 -7.46 -6.06
C TRP A 93 -6.41 -7.68 -7.02
N THR A 94 -5.93 -6.63 -7.70
CA THR A 94 -5.25 -6.82 -8.98
C THR A 94 -4.02 -7.71 -8.80
N ASN A 95 -4.17 -8.98 -9.19
CA ASN A 95 -3.07 -9.94 -9.37
C ASN A 95 -2.15 -9.53 -10.52
N GLN A 96 -2.59 -8.52 -11.27
CA GLN A 96 -1.80 -7.80 -12.24
C GLN A 96 -1.01 -6.71 -11.52
N ILE A 97 0.29 -6.73 -11.77
CA ILE A 97 1.23 -5.73 -11.31
C ILE A 97 1.27 -4.65 -12.37
N LEU A 98 1.01 -3.39 -11.99
CA LEU A 98 1.13 -2.28 -12.93
C LEU A 98 2.57 -1.79 -12.96
N LEU A 99 3.17 -1.82 -14.15
CA LEU A 99 4.43 -1.16 -14.44
C LEU A 99 4.07 0.23 -14.93
N CYS A 100 4.12 1.18 -14.01
CA CYS A 100 3.81 2.55 -14.32
C CYS A 100 5.08 3.38 -14.52
N GLY A 101 5.00 4.42 -15.34
CA GLY A 101 6.12 5.30 -15.58
C GLY A 101 6.07 5.95 -16.96
N HIS A 102 7.12 6.70 -17.25
CA HIS A 102 7.35 7.31 -18.54
C HIS A 102 8.84 7.21 -18.87
N LYS A 103 9.19 7.04 -20.15
CA LYS A 103 10.60 6.96 -20.59
C LYS A 103 11.36 8.27 -20.33
N ASP A 104 10.65 9.40 -20.31
CA ASP A 104 11.19 10.71 -19.98
C ASP A 104 10.64 11.19 -18.60
N PRO A 105 11.48 11.34 -17.57
CA PRO A 105 11.07 11.78 -16.23
C PRO A 105 10.53 13.22 -16.18
N ARG A 106 10.70 14.02 -17.24
CA ARG A 106 10.14 15.39 -17.35
C ARG A 106 8.67 15.40 -17.76
N LEU A 107 8.13 14.28 -18.21
CA LEU A 107 6.77 14.16 -18.75
C LEU A 107 5.87 13.35 -17.83
N ALA A 108 5.80 13.74 -16.56
CA ALA A 108 4.90 13.13 -15.58
C ALA A 108 3.42 13.18 -15.99
N ALA A 109 3.02 14.12 -16.86
CA ALA A 109 1.69 14.19 -17.45
C ALA A 109 1.39 13.05 -18.45
N LEU A 110 2.43 12.38 -18.96
CA LEU A 110 2.31 11.24 -19.88
C LEU A 110 2.44 9.89 -19.15
N PHE A 111 2.19 9.88 -17.84
CA PHE A 111 2.26 8.68 -17.02
C PHE A 111 1.41 7.56 -17.63
N SER A 112 2.08 6.51 -18.11
CA SER A 112 1.44 5.33 -18.65
C SER A 112 1.60 4.18 -17.65
N CYS A 113 0.70 3.21 -17.69
CA CYS A 113 0.83 1.98 -16.93
C CYS A 113 0.57 0.82 -17.87
N VAL A 114 1.45 -0.17 -17.87
CA VAL A 114 1.22 -1.45 -18.53
C VAL A 114 0.97 -2.53 -17.50
N GLN A 115 0.00 -3.39 -17.78
CA GLN A 115 -0.25 -4.57 -16.96
C GLN A 115 0.85 -5.60 -17.21
N HIS A 116 1.45 -6.06 -16.13
CA HIS A 116 2.37 -7.17 -16.13
C HIS A 116 1.77 -8.33 -15.34
N ARG A 117 1.75 -9.51 -15.96
CA ARG A 117 1.25 -10.74 -15.37
C ARG A 117 2.39 -11.76 -15.34
N HIS A 118 2.77 -12.17 -14.15
CA HIS A 118 3.77 -13.21 -13.94
C HIS A 118 3.12 -14.35 -13.12
N PRO A 119 3.34 -15.63 -13.46
CA PRO A 119 2.66 -16.76 -12.81
C PRO A 119 2.77 -16.74 -11.28
N ASP A 120 3.97 -16.56 -10.73
CA ASP A 120 4.20 -16.56 -9.26
C ASP A 120 3.33 -15.55 -8.48
N PHE A 121 2.93 -14.44 -9.11
CA PHE A 121 2.17 -13.35 -8.50
C PHE A 121 0.72 -13.30 -8.97
N SER A 122 0.34 -14.14 -9.94
CA SER A 122 -1.00 -14.18 -10.52
C SER A 122 -1.64 -15.57 -10.55
N ASP A 123 -1.02 -16.51 -9.84
CA ASP A 123 -1.50 -17.86 -9.60
C ASP A 123 -2.89 -17.87 -8.93
N GLU A 124 -3.70 -18.86 -9.30
CA GLU A 124 -5.03 -19.12 -8.76
C GLU A 124 -5.03 -19.29 -7.24
N ILE A 125 -3.91 -19.69 -6.64
CA ILE A 125 -3.77 -19.75 -5.17
C ILE A 125 -4.05 -18.41 -4.47
N TRP A 126 -3.97 -17.28 -5.20
CA TRP A 126 -4.25 -15.93 -4.69
C TRP A 126 -5.64 -15.40 -5.07
N SER A 127 -6.48 -16.20 -5.74
CA SER A 127 -7.80 -15.80 -6.23
C SER A 127 -8.78 -15.36 -5.13
N SER A 128 -8.56 -15.77 -3.87
CA SER A 128 -9.40 -15.38 -2.73
C SER A 128 -9.23 -13.93 -2.29
N GLY A 129 -8.22 -13.21 -2.80
CA GLY A 129 -7.92 -11.85 -2.38
C GLY A 129 -7.05 -11.74 -1.12
N PRO A 130 -6.67 -10.51 -0.74
CA PRO A 130 -5.82 -10.26 0.41
C PRO A 130 -6.59 -10.45 1.71
N HIS A 131 -5.88 -10.98 2.69
CA HIS A 131 -6.41 -11.18 4.04
C HIS A 131 -6.35 -9.89 4.88
N ALA A 132 -5.34 -9.06 4.61
CA ALA A 132 -5.18 -7.75 5.19
C ALA A 132 -4.95 -6.70 4.10
N LEU A 133 -5.64 -5.55 4.21
CA LEU A 133 -5.46 -4.38 3.36
C LEU A 133 -5.06 -3.19 4.23
N VAL A 134 -3.95 -2.55 3.87
CA VAL A 134 -3.63 -1.22 4.39
C VAL A 134 -3.65 -0.23 3.23
N PHE A 135 -4.67 0.61 3.25
CA PHE A 135 -4.90 1.62 2.23
C PHE A 135 -4.37 2.97 2.71
N ALA A 136 -3.37 3.50 2.01
CA ALA A 136 -3.02 4.91 2.07
C ALA A 136 -3.02 5.48 0.65
N HIS A 137 -3.49 6.71 0.50
CA HIS A 137 -3.44 7.42 -0.78
C HIS A 137 -2.17 8.25 -0.98
N GLY A 138 -1.40 8.50 0.09
CA GLY A 138 -0.16 9.27 0.03
C GLY A 138 -0.36 10.77 -0.18
N LEU A 139 0.74 11.47 -0.49
CA LEU A 139 0.75 12.93 -0.67
C LEU A 139 0.33 13.40 -2.08
N TRP A 140 0.32 12.51 -3.08
CA TRP A 140 0.11 12.86 -4.50
C TRP A 140 -1.25 13.48 -4.82
N SER A 141 -2.24 13.25 -3.97
CA SER A 141 -3.59 13.79 -4.15
C SER A 141 -3.80 15.15 -3.47
N LEU A 142 -2.77 15.71 -2.83
CA LEU A 142 -2.79 17.02 -2.19
C LEU A 142 -2.17 18.10 -3.10
N PRO A 143 -2.62 19.37 -3.00
CA PRO A 143 -3.55 19.94 -2.03
C PRO A 143 -5.01 20.01 -2.52
N HIS A 144 -5.36 19.32 -3.61
CA HIS A 144 -6.69 19.44 -4.23
C HIS A 144 -7.79 18.75 -3.40
N ASN A 145 -8.14 19.31 -2.22
CA ASN A 145 -9.27 19.16 -1.26
C ASN A 145 -10.37 18.10 -1.43
N ARG A 146 -10.19 17.07 -2.25
CA ARG A 146 -11.18 16.05 -2.61
C ARG A 146 -10.63 14.64 -2.47
N SER A 147 -9.33 14.48 -2.18
CA SER A 147 -8.68 13.17 -2.03
C SER A 147 -9.43 12.28 -1.07
N CYS A 148 -9.67 12.73 0.16
CA CYS A 148 -10.35 11.96 1.20
C CYS A 148 -11.87 11.79 0.95
N GLU A 149 -12.54 12.82 0.42
CA GLU A 149 -13.98 12.81 0.14
C GLU A 149 -14.34 11.86 -1.01
N GLU A 150 -13.46 11.71 -1.99
CA GLU A 150 -13.62 10.77 -3.10
C GLU A 150 -13.12 9.36 -2.73
N THR A 151 -11.94 9.25 -2.11
CA THR A 151 -11.33 7.94 -1.84
C THR A 151 -12.05 7.15 -0.77
N GLY A 152 -12.63 7.80 0.25
CA GLY A 152 -13.36 7.11 1.32
C GLY A 152 -14.54 6.29 0.80
N PRO A 153 -15.53 6.91 0.12
CA PRO A 153 -16.65 6.20 -0.49
C PRO A 153 -16.22 5.12 -1.49
N LEU A 154 -15.20 5.38 -2.32
CA LEU A 154 -14.68 4.40 -3.27
C LEU A 154 -14.03 3.20 -2.58
N LEU A 155 -13.27 3.41 -1.50
CA LEU A 155 -12.70 2.35 -0.67
C LEU A 155 -13.80 1.54 0.01
N LYS A 156 -14.82 2.20 0.56
CA LYS A 156 -15.97 1.53 1.16
C LYS A 156 -16.73 0.68 0.14
N SER A 157 -16.95 1.21 -1.05
CA SER A 157 -17.57 0.51 -2.17
C SER A 157 -16.78 -0.74 -2.55
N LEU A 158 -15.47 -0.61 -2.70
CA LEU A 158 -14.57 -1.73 -3.00
C LEU A 158 -14.70 -2.85 -1.97
N ILE A 159 -14.61 -2.52 -0.68
CA ILE A 159 -14.70 -3.52 0.41
C ILE A 159 -16.07 -4.19 0.41
N THR A 160 -17.15 -3.41 0.24
CA THR A 160 -18.52 -3.92 0.29
C THR A 160 -18.80 -4.87 -0.87
N ARG A 161 -18.40 -4.46 -2.08
CA ARG A 161 -18.57 -5.27 -3.28
C ARG A 161 -17.72 -6.53 -3.26
N ALA A 162 -16.58 -6.52 -2.56
CA ALA A 162 -15.67 -7.67 -2.54
C ALA A 162 -16.32 -8.89 -1.90
N GLY A 163 -17.37 -8.70 -1.08
CA GLY A 163 -18.15 -9.77 -0.49
C GLY A 163 -17.26 -10.79 0.23
N GLY A 164 -17.34 -12.06 -0.19
CA GLY A 164 -16.51 -13.14 0.37
C GLY A 164 -14.99 -12.99 0.14
N GLN A 165 -14.56 -12.14 -0.80
CA GLN A 165 -13.16 -11.81 -1.06
C GLN A 165 -12.69 -10.55 -0.32
N ALA A 166 -13.54 -9.94 0.51
CA ALA A 166 -13.16 -8.75 1.27
C ALA A 166 -12.08 -9.09 2.32
N PRO A 167 -11.04 -8.25 2.48
CA PRO A 167 -10.06 -8.40 3.54
C PRO A 167 -10.74 -8.38 4.89
N LYS A 168 -10.40 -9.37 5.73
CA LYS A 168 -10.89 -9.42 7.11
C LYS A 168 -10.32 -8.29 7.96
N ILE A 169 -9.14 -7.80 7.58
CA ILE A 169 -8.48 -6.69 8.23
C ILE A 169 -8.28 -5.57 7.22
N VAL A 170 -8.83 -4.40 7.52
CA VAL A 170 -8.68 -3.19 6.69
C VAL A 170 -8.18 -2.05 7.57
N ARG A 171 -7.18 -1.30 7.12
CA ARG A 171 -6.76 -0.04 7.73
C ARG A 171 -6.66 1.06 6.68
N TRP A 172 -7.38 2.16 6.88
CA TRP A 172 -7.16 3.39 6.15
C TRP A 172 -6.12 4.22 6.88
N ALA A 173 -4.89 4.21 6.37
CA ALA A 173 -3.77 4.89 6.98
C ALA A 173 -3.63 6.33 6.49
N SER A 174 -3.43 7.22 7.46
CA SER A 174 -3.36 8.65 7.19
C SER A 174 -2.01 9.11 6.67
N ASN A 175 -1.95 10.33 6.14
CA ASN A 175 -0.68 11.03 5.98
C ASN A 175 -0.09 11.43 7.36
N PHE A 176 1.15 11.89 7.38
CA PHE A 176 1.85 12.40 8.58
C PHE A 176 2.55 13.73 8.26
N LEU A 177 2.83 14.51 9.30
CA LEU A 177 3.49 15.81 9.14
C LEU A 177 4.92 15.64 8.61
N ILE A 178 5.32 16.50 7.68
CA ILE A 178 6.60 16.47 6.97
C ILE A 178 7.48 17.66 7.35
N SER A 179 8.77 17.59 7.00
CA SER A 179 9.71 18.70 7.22
C SER A 179 9.62 19.74 6.11
N ALA A 180 9.57 19.30 4.84
CA ALA A 180 9.38 20.19 3.70
C ALA A 180 8.85 19.42 2.48
N HIS A 181 8.09 20.11 1.62
CA HIS A 181 7.74 19.66 0.28
C HIS A 181 7.62 20.87 -0.65
N PRO A 182 7.91 20.76 -1.97
CA PRO A 182 7.89 21.91 -2.87
C PRO A 182 6.53 22.62 -2.98
N VAL A 183 5.44 21.86 -2.81
CA VAL A 183 4.06 22.37 -3.05
C VAL A 183 3.03 21.96 -2.00
N ILE A 184 3.35 21.05 -1.08
CA ILE A 184 2.40 20.52 -0.08
C ILE A 184 2.82 21.04 1.28
N THR A 185 1.88 21.63 2.00
CA THR A 185 2.12 22.17 3.34
C THR A 185 1.62 21.22 4.42
N ASN A 186 2.12 21.38 5.64
CA ASN A 186 1.57 20.67 6.79
C ASN A 186 0.10 21.03 7.06
N ARG A 187 -0.36 22.22 6.66
CA ARG A 187 -1.78 22.60 6.74
C ARG A 187 -2.64 21.72 5.82
N ASP A 188 -2.17 21.45 4.59
CA ASP A 188 -2.87 20.56 3.65
C ASP A 188 -2.96 19.14 4.21
N ILE A 189 -1.86 18.66 4.81
CA ILE A 189 -1.79 17.34 5.45
C ILE A 189 -2.73 17.25 6.66
N GLU A 190 -2.78 18.28 7.50
CA GLU A 190 -3.68 18.32 8.66
C GLU A 190 -5.15 18.32 8.24
N HIS A 191 -5.48 19.09 7.19
CA HIS A 191 -6.82 19.10 6.62
C HIS A 191 -7.22 17.73 6.08
N ASP A 192 -6.36 17.10 5.27
CA ASP A 192 -6.55 15.74 4.74
C ASP A 192 -6.73 14.71 5.86
N ARG A 193 -5.86 14.73 6.88
CA ARG A 193 -5.96 13.82 8.04
C ARG A 193 -7.27 13.99 8.80
N ALA A 194 -7.72 15.23 9.01
CA ALA A 194 -8.99 15.51 9.68
C ALA A 194 -10.17 14.98 8.86
N CYS A 195 -10.16 15.22 7.54
CA CYS A 195 -11.17 14.71 6.62
C CYS A 195 -11.20 13.17 6.59
N GLN A 196 -10.05 12.50 6.41
CA GLN A 196 -9.96 11.05 6.44
C GLN A 196 -10.50 10.46 7.75
N ARG A 197 -10.15 11.07 8.89
CA ARG A 197 -10.64 10.63 10.20
C ARG A 197 -12.17 10.73 10.29
N SER A 198 -12.73 11.86 9.84
CA SER A 198 -14.18 12.07 9.79
C SER A 198 -14.87 11.05 8.87
N GLN A 199 -14.36 10.88 7.64
CA GLN A 199 -14.89 9.93 6.67
C GLN A 199 -14.79 8.48 7.18
N ALA A 200 -13.67 8.10 7.78
CA ALA A 200 -13.48 6.78 8.35
C ALA A 200 -14.50 6.49 9.47
N GLN A 201 -14.81 7.47 10.32
CA GLN A 201 -15.88 7.35 11.33
C GLN A 201 -17.25 7.18 10.66
N THR A 202 -17.60 8.04 9.70
CA THR A 202 -18.88 7.98 8.98
C THR A 202 -19.09 6.66 8.24
N LEU A 203 -18.06 6.19 7.53
CA LEU A 203 -18.11 4.98 6.69
C LEU A 203 -17.83 3.69 7.47
N LYS A 204 -17.53 3.81 8.77
CA LYS A 204 -17.13 2.72 9.67
C LYS A 204 -15.93 1.95 9.11
N LEU A 205 -14.93 2.68 8.62
CA LEU A 205 -13.65 2.14 8.17
C LEU A 205 -12.63 2.28 9.30
N PRO A 206 -11.87 1.23 9.65
CA PRO A 206 -10.83 1.36 10.67
C PRO A 206 -9.72 2.30 10.21
N PHE A 207 -9.45 3.33 11.01
CA PHE A 207 -8.48 4.39 10.72
C PHE A 207 -7.14 4.12 11.43
N MET A 208 -6.04 4.31 10.72
CA MET A 208 -4.68 4.23 11.27
C MET A 208 -4.00 5.59 11.16
N ASP A 209 -3.90 6.30 12.28
CA ASP A 209 -3.26 7.61 12.32
C ASP A 209 -1.73 7.50 12.32
N LEU A 210 -1.10 7.68 11.15
CA LEU A 210 0.37 7.61 11.05
C LEU A 210 1.08 8.70 11.83
N GLY A 211 0.41 9.83 12.13
CA GLY A 211 1.01 10.89 12.95
C GLY A 211 1.30 10.46 14.39
N THR A 212 0.73 9.35 14.87
CA THR A 212 1.08 8.76 16.16
C THR A 212 2.40 7.98 16.14
N TYR A 213 2.84 7.53 14.96
CA TYR A 213 4.04 6.71 14.79
C TYR A 213 5.21 7.47 14.16
N VAL A 214 4.93 8.58 13.47
CA VAL A 214 5.91 9.38 12.72
C VAL A 214 5.89 10.83 13.20
N ARG A 215 6.97 11.27 13.85
CA ARG A 215 7.14 12.64 14.36
C ARG A 215 7.98 13.46 13.37
N ALA A 216 7.37 14.41 12.68
CA ALA A 216 7.99 15.22 11.62
C ALA A 216 9.46 15.61 11.89
N ARG A 217 9.73 16.26 13.03
CA ARG A 217 11.07 16.80 13.34
C ARG A 217 12.17 15.75 13.53
N VAL A 218 11.82 14.53 13.95
CA VAL A 218 12.80 13.48 14.27
C VAL A 218 12.86 12.45 13.15
N ASP A 219 11.69 12.09 12.68
CA ASP A 219 11.42 10.90 11.89
C ASP A 219 11.33 11.21 10.38
N VAL A 220 11.36 12.49 10.00
CA VAL A 220 11.49 12.97 8.62
C VAL A 220 12.80 13.75 8.51
N GLY A 221 13.56 13.57 7.43
CA GLY A 221 14.81 14.31 7.21
C GLY A 221 14.57 15.83 7.19
N ASN A 222 15.58 16.63 7.54
CA ASN A 222 15.49 18.08 7.33
C ASN A 222 15.37 18.35 5.83
N GLY A 223 14.35 19.11 5.43
CA GLY A 223 14.07 19.35 4.01
C GLY A 223 13.48 18.14 3.26
N ASP A 224 13.05 17.08 3.96
CA ASP A 224 12.50 15.87 3.37
C ASP A 224 11.00 15.71 3.72
N PHE A 225 10.34 14.81 2.99
CA PHE A 225 8.96 14.37 3.20
C PHE A 225 8.85 12.83 3.25
N HIS A 226 9.98 12.14 3.18
CA HIS A 226 10.05 10.70 3.37
C HIS A 226 10.36 10.32 4.81
N MET A 227 9.65 9.33 5.34
CA MET A 227 9.93 8.77 6.66
C MET A 227 11.31 8.13 6.70
N LYS A 228 12.04 8.30 7.80
CA LYS A 228 13.29 7.57 8.07
C LYS A 228 13.00 6.10 8.39
N GLU A 229 14.03 5.27 8.26
CA GLU A 229 13.92 3.82 8.45
C GLU A 229 13.34 3.44 9.82
N HIS A 230 13.84 4.03 10.91
CA HIS A 230 13.35 3.73 12.25
C HIS A 230 11.86 4.07 12.43
N ALA A 231 11.35 5.07 11.72
CA ALA A 231 9.93 5.43 11.75
C ALA A 231 9.09 4.41 10.98
N ALA A 232 9.56 4.00 9.80
CA ALA A 232 8.96 2.91 9.05
C ALA A 232 8.92 1.60 9.86
N ARG A 233 9.98 1.27 10.61
CA ARG A 233 10.00 0.11 11.52
C ARG A 233 8.96 0.21 12.63
N ARG A 234 8.68 1.40 13.18
CA ARG A 234 7.58 1.58 14.15
C ARG A 234 6.21 1.38 13.50
N VAL A 235 6.02 1.89 12.28
CA VAL A 235 4.79 1.65 11.48
C VAL A 235 4.60 0.16 11.22
N ILE A 236 5.65 -0.56 10.81
CA ILE A 236 5.64 -2.02 10.62
C ILE A 236 5.24 -2.73 11.91
N LYS A 237 5.86 -2.37 13.05
CA LYS A 237 5.52 -2.97 14.34
C LYS A 237 4.06 -2.74 14.73
N ALA A 238 3.53 -1.55 14.51
CA ALA A 238 2.13 -1.24 14.78
C ALA A 238 1.19 -2.03 13.86
N LEU A 239 1.52 -2.10 12.56
CA LEU A 239 0.79 -2.87 11.56
C LEU A 239 0.77 -4.36 11.91
N LEU A 240 1.93 -4.96 12.20
CA LEU A 240 2.06 -6.38 12.53
C LEU A 240 1.33 -6.73 13.83
N LYS A 241 1.37 -5.88 14.87
CA LYS A 241 0.61 -6.10 16.11
C LYS A 241 -0.89 -6.21 15.87
N ASP A 242 -1.37 -5.50 14.86
CA ASP A 242 -2.77 -5.39 14.55
C ASP A 242 -3.25 -6.50 13.60
N ILE A 243 -2.42 -6.87 12.61
CA ILE A 243 -2.79 -7.89 11.63
C ILE A 243 -2.37 -9.32 12.04
N ALA A 244 -1.39 -9.44 12.91
CA ALA A 244 -0.85 -10.71 13.41
C ALA A 244 -0.50 -10.60 14.91
N PRO A 245 -1.48 -10.32 15.79
CA PRO A 245 -1.25 -10.11 17.22
C PRO A 245 -0.56 -11.29 17.90
N GLU A 246 -0.77 -12.52 17.41
CA GLU A 246 -0.19 -13.74 17.98
C GLU A 246 1.35 -13.79 17.84
N CYS A 247 1.94 -12.99 16.95
CA CYS A 247 3.39 -12.88 16.80
C CYS A 247 4.05 -12.01 17.90
N PHE A 248 3.27 -11.43 18.83
CA PHE A 248 3.76 -10.50 19.86
C PHE A 248 3.45 -10.95 21.30
N GLY A 249 2.98 -12.20 21.47
CA GLY A 249 2.77 -12.84 22.76
C GLY A 249 4.03 -13.43 23.37
#